data_AF-A0A4Q5SUZ3-F1
#
_entry.id   AF-A0A4Q5SUZ3-F1
#
_cell.length_a   1.000
_cell.length_b   1.000
_cell.length_c   1.000
_cell.angle_alpha   90.00
_cell.angle_beta   90.00
_cell.angle_gamma   90.00
#
_symmetry.space_group_name_H-M   'P 1'
#
loop_
_entity.id
_entity.type
_entity.pdbx_description
1 polymer ?
#
loop_
_entity_poly.entity_id
_entity_poly.type
_entity_poly.pdbx_seq_one_letter_code
_entity_poly.pdbx_strand_id
1 'polypeptide(L)'
;MSKLFSSLASALFGRSNAQDSDPRAFRCSSDGATLEFQKAPWVHQSYDSEGNELFTGQSLDNKAVYGFVTCRLAQPLSDRMVAEQRLFLFMEDLHPHFDIDCTTGLDHGLKHPSCEDAVGMSEYWQDRAGKDWKVQGWTDGTLMTILYIKNISITDFRRQDAYFASFRFAPARKLA
;
A
#
# COMPACT_ATOMS: atom_id res chain seq x y z
N MET A 1 1.74 13.10 -52.75
CA MET A 1 0.44 13.09 -52.02
C MET A 1 0.15 11.69 -51.48
N SER A 2 0.83 11.22 -50.42
CA SER A 2 0.49 9.90 -49.82
C SER A 2 0.75 9.82 -48.30
N LYS A 3 0.84 10.95 -47.60
CA LYS A 3 1.08 11.00 -46.14
C LYS A 3 -0.07 11.64 -45.35
N LEU A 4 -1.22 11.87 -45.97
CA LEU A 4 -2.39 12.48 -45.33
C LEU A 4 -3.54 11.49 -45.07
N PHE A 5 -3.51 10.28 -45.66
CA PHE A 5 -4.58 9.30 -45.48
C PHE A 5 -4.29 8.22 -44.43
N SER A 6 -3.03 8.05 -43.98
CA SER A 6 -2.74 7.06 -42.93
C SER A 6 -2.99 7.57 -41.51
N SER A 7 -3.19 8.88 -41.30
CA SER A 7 -3.45 9.44 -39.96
C SER A 7 -4.93 9.38 -39.55
N LEU A 8 -5.84 9.09 -40.47
CA LEU A 8 -7.28 9.03 -40.22
C LEU A 8 -7.80 7.62 -39.87
N ALA A 9 -7.05 6.56 -40.19
CA ALA A 9 -7.44 5.19 -39.84
C ALA A 9 -7.28 4.90 -38.33
N SER A 10 -6.28 5.51 -37.66
CA SER A 10 -6.04 5.32 -36.22
C SER A 10 -7.07 5.99 -35.32
N ALA A 11 -7.97 6.82 -35.87
CA ALA A 11 -9.04 7.49 -35.13
C ALA A 11 -10.39 6.75 -35.21
N LEU A 12 -10.54 5.78 -36.13
CA LEU A 12 -11.81 5.10 -36.40
C LEU A 12 -11.82 3.61 -36.03
N PHE A 13 -10.66 3.01 -35.81
CA PHE A 13 -10.56 1.68 -35.20
C PHE A 13 -10.15 1.87 -33.74
N GLY A 14 -11.16 1.81 -32.87
CA GLY A 14 -11.04 2.03 -31.44
C GLY A 14 -9.81 1.34 -30.85
N ARG A 15 -9.12 2.06 -29.96
CA ARG A 15 -8.25 1.44 -28.96
C ARG A 15 -9.10 0.57 -28.04
N SER A 16 -9.50 -0.60 -28.51
CA SER A 16 -9.83 -1.72 -27.63
C SER A 16 -8.54 -2.48 -27.41
N ASN A 17 -7.87 -2.14 -26.32
CA ASN A 17 -7.34 -3.08 -25.35
C ASN A 17 -6.87 -2.25 -24.17
N ALA A 18 -7.39 -2.57 -22.99
CA ALA A 18 -6.93 -2.02 -21.72
C ALA A 18 -5.40 -2.08 -21.70
N GLN A 19 -4.78 -0.91 -21.82
CA GLN A 19 -3.34 -0.77 -21.73
C GLN A 19 -3.01 -1.02 -20.26
N ASP A 20 -2.41 -2.17 -19.95
CA ASP A 20 -1.66 -2.38 -18.70
C ASP A 20 -0.66 -1.22 -18.65
N SER A 21 -1.01 -0.17 -17.92
CA SER A 21 -0.18 1.01 -17.77
C SER A 21 0.87 0.68 -16.73
N ASP A 22 2.15 0.82 -17.07
CA ASP A 22 3.24 0.62 -16.10
C ASP A 22 2.88 1.25 -14.75
N PRO A 23 3.10 0.52 -13.63
CA PRO A 23 2.71 0.99 -12.32
C PRO A 23 3.41 2.32 -12.02
N ARG A 24 2.69 3.25 -11.41
CA ARG A 24 3.18 4.60 -11.10
C ARG A 24 3.28 4.78 -9.60
N ALA A 25 4.34 5.44 -9.15
CA ALA A 25 4.52 5.78 -7.75
C ALA A 25 3.57 6.91 -7.31
N PHE A 26 2.90 6.71 -6.19
CA PHE A 26 2.08 7.69 -5.50
C PHE A 26 2.61 7.90 -4.09
N ARG A 27 2.46 9.12 -3.55
CA ARG A 27 2.85 9.39 -2.17
C ARG A 27 1.86 8.75 -1.20
N CYS A 28 2.38 8.15 -0.16
CA CYS A 28 1.61 7.61 0.96
C CYS A 28 1.95 8.27 2.30
N SER A 29 2.72 9.36 2.28
CA SER A 29 3.04 10.22 3.43
C SER A 29 3.48 11.60 2.96
N SER A 30 3.54 12.57 3.88
CA SER A 30 4.06 13.91 3.58
C SER A 30 5.60 13.98 3.54
N ASP A 31 6.30 13.05 4.20
CA ASP A 31 7.77 12.97 4.24
C ASP A 31 8.39 12.39 2.95
N GLY A 32 7.56 11.76 2.10
CA GLY A 32 7.96 11.30 0.78
C GLY A 32 7.99 9.78 0.60
N ALA A 33 7.41 9.00 1.53
CA ALA A 33 7.18 7.58 1.29
C ALA A 33 6.26 7.37 0.08
N THR A 34 6.52 6.32 -0.68
CA THR A 34 5.81 6.02 -1.93
C THR A 34 5.38 4.57 -2.03
N LEU A 35 4.36 4.36 -2.85
CA LEU A 35 3.82 3.05 -3.21
C LEU A 35 3.35 3.08 -4.66
N GLU A 36 3.56 2.00 -5.40
CA GLU A 36 3.17 1.96 -6.81
C GLU A 36 1.78 1.37 -7.02
N PHE A 37 1.04 1.96 -7.95
CA PHE A 37 -0.27 1.48 -8.37
C PHE A 37 -0.41 1.45 -9.89
N GLN A 38 -1.08 0.40 -10.38
CA GLN A 38 -1.53 0.28 -11.77
C GLN A 38 -2.57 1.37 -12.12
N LYS A 39 -3.56 1.56 -11.24
CA LYS A 39 -4.57 2.62 -11.35
C LYS A 39 -4.41 3.60 -10.21
N ALA A 40 -4.51 4.90 -10.50
CA ALA A 40 -4.33 5.93 -9.48
C ALA A 40 -5.28 5.70 -8.28
N PRO A 41 -4.75 5.66 -7.04
CA PRO A 41 -5.58 5.49 -5.87
C PRO A 41 -6.34 6.77 -5.55
N TRP A 42 -7.49 6.62 -4.92
CA TRP A 42 -8.13 7.69 -4.15
C TRP A 42 -7.36 7.81 -2.84
N VAL A 43 -6.84 9.00 -2.54
CA VAL A 43 -6.02 9.26 -1.34
C VAL A 43 -6.71 10.31 -0.48
N HIS A 44 -6.75 10.05 0.82
CA HIS A 44 -7.23 10.97 1.85
C HIS A 44 -6.13 11.15 2.90
N GLN A 45 -5.99 12.39 3.37
CA GLN A 45 -5.03 12.78 4.40
C GLN A 45 -5.79 13.42 5.56
N SER A 46 -5.43 13.05 6.78
CA SER A 46 -5.99 13.61 8.02
C SER A 46 -4.96 13.63 9.14
N TYR A 47 -5.33 14.22 10.27
CA TYR A 47 -4.55 14.20 11.51
C TYR A 47 -5.45 13.71 12.65
N ASP A 48 -4.86 12.99 13.60
CA ASP A 48 -5.53 12.64 14.86
C ASP A 48 -5.32 13.71 15.95
N SER A 49 -5.87 13.47 17.13
CA SER A 49 -5.75 14.39 18.28
C SER A 49 -4.34 14.47 18.86
N GLU A 50 -3.48 13.49 18.57
CA GLU A 50 -2.08 13.44 19.01
C GLU A 50 -1.14 14.12 18.00
N GLY A 51 -1.68 14.56 16.87
CA GLY A 51 -0.93 15.19 15.78
C GLY A 51 -0.27 14.18 14.84
N ASN A 52 -0.58 12.89 14.96
CA ASN A 52 -0.14 11.90 13.98
C ASN A 52 -0.85 12.17 12.66
N GLU A 53 -0.11 12.00 11.57
CA GLU A 53 -0.62 12.21 10.22
C GLU A 53 -1.00 10.90 9.58
N LEU A 54 -2.26 10.80 9.15
CA LEU A 54 -2.81 9.61 8.53
C LEU A 54 -3.00 9.85 7.03
N PHE A 55 -2.47 8.93 6.22
CA PHE A 55 -2.78 8.82 4.81
C PHE A 55 -3.44 7.48 4.55
N THR A 56 -4.63 7.52 3.96
CA THR A 56 -5.31 6.31 3.47
C THR A 56 -5.40 6.39 1.96
N GLY A 57 -5.15 5.30 1.27
CA GLY A 57 -5.40 5.25 -0.16
C GLY A 57 -5.85 3.90 -0.64
N GLN A 58 -6.72 3.89 -1.65
CA GLN A 58 -7.18 2.66 -2.28
C GLN A 58 -7.40 2.82 -3.78
N SER A 59 -7.18 1.73 -4.51
CA SER A 59 -7.41 1.64 -5.94
C SER A 59 -8.10 0.32 -6.26
N LEU A 60 -9.19 0.42 -7.02
CA LEU A 60 -9.86 -0.76 -7.59
C LEU A 60 -9.21 -1.08 -8.93
N ASP A 61 -8.55 -2.23 -9.00
CA ASP A 61 -8.08 -2.78 -10.26
C ASP A 61 -8.74 -4.12 -10.56
N ASN A 62 -9.50 -4.13 -11.66
CA ASN A 62 -10.46 -5.17 -12.00
C ASN A 62 -11.49 -5.40 -10.88
N LYS A 63 -11.22 -6.37 -10.00
CA LYS A 63 -12.08 -6.78 -8.89
C LYS A 63 -11.31 -6.89 -7.57
N ALA A 64 -10.01 -6.56 -7.57
CA ALA A 64 -9.18 -6.55 -6.37
C ALA A 64 -8.97 -5.10 -5.94
N VAL A 65 -8.99 -4.86 -4.63
CA VAL A 65 -8.71 -3.54 -4.07
C VAL A 65 -7.30 -3.56 -3.50
N TYR A 66 -6.45 -2.69 -4.01
CA TYR A 66 -5.13 -2.44 -3.49
C TYR A 66 -5.22 -1.20 -2.62
N GLY A 67 -4.66 -1.21 -1.41
CA GLY A 67 -4.71 -0.04 -0.56
C GLY A 67 -3.65 0.01 0.52
N PHE A 68 -3.54 1.18 1.12
CA PHE A 68 -2.64 1.44 2.21
C PHE A 68 -3.30 2.30 3.28
N VAL A 69 -2.79 2.15 4.51
CA VAL A 69 -3.00 3.07 5.63
C VAL A 69 -1.63 3.38 6.21
N THR A 70 -1.21 4.64 6.13
CA THR A 70 0.07 5.10 6.66
C THR A 70 -0.18 6.10 7.78
N CYS A 71 0.50 5.90 8.90
CA CYS A 71 0.53 6.80 10.04
C CYS A 71 1.95 7.30 10.26
N ARG A 72 2.20 8.59 10.00
CA ARG A 72 3.44 9.25 10.41
C ARG A 72 3.26 9.76 11.83
N LEU A 73 4.10 9.27 12.72
CA LEU A 73 4.01 9.57 14.14
C LEU A 73 4.47 11.00 14.43
N ALA A 74 3.75 11.70 15.29
CA ALA A 74 4.17 12.99 15.80
C ALA A 74 5.43 12.86 16.67
N GLN A 75 5.54 11.74 17.39
CA GLN A 75 6.67 11.39 18.24
C GLN A 75 7.24 10.03 17.83
N PRO A 76 8.53 9.94 17.49
CA PRO A 76 9.18 8.67 17.20
C PRO A 76 9.11 7.69 18.39
N LEU A 77 9.04 6.40 18.08
CA LEU A 77 9.10 5.32 19.06
C LEU A 77 10.53 5.11 19.55
N SER A 78 10.67 4.62 20.79
CA SER A 78 11.96 4.53 21.50
C SER A 78 12.92 3.52 20.89
N ASP A 79 12.40 2.39 20.40
CA ASP A 79 13.19 1.27 19.93
C ASP A 79 12.37 0.34 19.01
N ARG A 80 13.09 -0.60 18.40
CA ARG A 80 12.55 -1.55 17.42
C ARG A 80 11.47 -2.48 17.99
N MET A 81 11.60 -2.92 19.24
CA MET A 81 10.63 -3.82 19.86
C MET A 81 9.31 -3.09 20.11
N VAL A 82 9.37 -1.85 20.61
CA VAL A 82 8.18 -1.00 20.75
C VAL A 82 7.56 -0.70 19.39
N ALA A 83 8.37 -0.45 18.36
CA ALA A 83 7.89 -0.22 17.01
C ALA A 83 7.12 -1.42 16.44
N GLU A 84 7.67 -2.63 16.56
CA GLU A 84 7.00 -3.85 16.11
C GLU A 84 5.69 -4.10 16.87
N GLN A 85 5.68 -3.94 18.20
CA GLN A 85 4.47 -4.07 19.00
C GLN A 85 3.40 -3.04 18.60
N ARG A 86 3.80 -1.78 18.35
CA ARG A 86 2.87 -0.74 17.93
C ARG A 86 2.31 -0.99 16.54
N LEU A 87 3.12 -1.54 15.63
CA LEU A 87 2.68 -1.96 14.30
C LEU A 87 1.62 -3.06 14.38
N PHE A 88 1.82 -4.05 15.26
CA PHE A 88 0.82 -5.12 15.49
C PHE A 88 -0.49 -4.53 16.00
N LEU A 89 -0.45 -3.68 17.03
CA LEU A 89 -1.65 -3.01 17.55
C LEU A 89 -2.34 -2.16 16.47
N PHE A 90 -1.56 -1.50 15.62
CA PHE A 90 -2.11 -0.71 14.51
C PHE A 90 -2.83 -1.58 13.48
N MET A 91 -2.36 -2.80 13.22
CA MET A 91 -3.09 -3.77 12.38
C MET A 91 -4.40 -4.20 13.03
N GLU A 92 -4.37 -4.55 14.32
CA GLU A 92 -5.55 -4.95 15.08
C GLU A 92 -6.62 -3.84 15.12
N ASP A 93 -6.19 -2.59 15.31
CA ASP A 93 -7.07 -1.42 15.33
C ASP A 93 -7.81 -1.22 13.98
N LEU A 94 -7.28 -1.74 12.87
CA LEU A 94 -7.92 -1.67 11.56
C LEU A 94 -9.00 -2.73 11.36
N HIS A 95 -8.99 -3.84 12.10
CA HIS A 95 -9.94 -4.94 11.93
C HIS A 95 -11.41 -4.50 11.98
N PRO A 96 -11.85 -3.68 12.97
CA PRO A 96 -13.23 -3.21 13.02
C PRO A 96 -13.62 -2.31 11.85
N HIS A 97 -12.67 -1.57 11.27
CA HIS A 97 -12.92 -0.66 10.16
C HIS A 97 -13.07 -1.38 8.81
N PHE A 98 -12.51 -2.59 8.70
CA PHE A 98 -12.59 -3.42 7.50
C PHE A 98 -13.53 -4.62 7.63
N ASP A 99 -14.28 -4.72 8.74
CA ASP A 99 -15.15 -5.86 9.08
C ASP A 99 -14.39 -7.20 9.00
N ILE A 100 -13.16 -7.25 9.54
CA ILE A 100 -12.36 -8.48 9.60
C ILE A 100 -12.92 -9.42 10.67
N ASP A 101 -13.25 -10.65 10.26
CA ASP A 101 -13.80 -11.68 11.17
C ASP A 101 -12.71 -12.69 11.59
N CYS A 102 -11.72 -12.95 10.72
CA CYS A 102 -10.67 -13.94 10.95
C CYS A 102 -9.31 -13.44 10.46
N THR A 103 -8.25 -13.82 11.19
CA THR A 103 -6.86 -13.66 10.73
C THR A 103 -6.08 -14.98 10.82
N THR A 104 -5.02 -15.13 10.01
CA THR A 104 -4.16 -16.30 10.04
C THR A 104 -2.78 -16.00 9.45
N GLY A 105 -1.79 -16.80 9.84
CA GLY A 105 -0.46 -16.77 9.23
C GLY A 105 0.32 -15.50 9.54
N LEU A 106 0.18 -14.98 10.76
CA LEU A 106 1.01 -13.89 11.26
C LEU A 106 2.49 -14.30 11.18
N ASP A 107 3.24 -13.56 10.38
CA ASP A 107 4.70 -13.63 10.28
C ASP A 107 5.26 -12.26 10.69
N HIS A 108 6.24 -12.25 11.59
CA HIS A 108 6.76 -11.04 12.21
C HIS A 108 8.29 -11.03 12.17
N GLY A 109 8.92 -9.90 12.51
CA GLY A 109 10.36 -9.73 12.36
C GLY A 109 10.84 -9.67 10.90
N LEU A 110 9.96 -9.37 9.95
CA LEU A 110 10.33 -9.21 8.55
C LEU A 110 11.32 -8.05 8.39
N LYS A 111 12.30 -8.23 7.50
CA LYS A 111 13.28 -7.18 7.16
C LYS A 111 12.88 -6.49 5.87
N HIS A 112 12.86 -5.17 5.89
CA HIS A 112 12.59 -4.40 4.69
C HIS A 112 13.82 -4.42 3.77
N PRO A 113 13.69 -4.65 2.45
CA PRO A 113 14.83 -4.83 1.55
C PRO A 113 15.69 -3.57 1.36
N SER A 114 15.14 -2.39 1.66
CA SER A 114 15.81 -1.09 1.46
C SER A 114 15.87 -0.19 2.69
N CYS A 115 15.39 -0.66 3.85
CA CYS A 115 15.43 0.09 5.11
C CYS A 115 15.83 -0.86 6.24
N GLU A 116 17.08 -0.76 6.70
CA GLU A 116 17.66 -1.70 7.68
C GLU A 116 17.03 -1.57 9.08
N ASP A 117 16.67 -0.34 9.43
CA ASP A 117 16.03 0.00 10.70
C ASP A 117 14.55 -0.42 10.74
N ALA A 118 13.96 -0.72 9.59
CA ALA A 118 12.57 -1.13 9.52
C ALA A 118 12.37 -2.59 9.97
N VAL A 119 11.22 -2.81 10.61
CA VAL A 119 10.65 -4.11 10.92
C VAL A 119 9.27 -4.20 10.29
N GLY A 120 8.90 -5.40 9.86
CA GLY A 120 7.60 -5.64 9.27
C GLY A 120 6.95 -6.91 9.76
N MET A 121 5.70 -7.04 9.36
CA MET A 121 4.89 -8.22 9.60
C MET A 121 3.97 -8.46 8.40
N SER A 122 3.51 -9.69 8.24
CA SER A 122 2.53 -10.04 7.22
C SER A 122 1.48 -10.95 7.80
N GLU A 123 0.27 -10.85 7.29
CA GLU A 123 -0.86 -11.65 7.75
C GLU A 123 -1.87 -11.82 6.62
N TYR A 124 -2.70 -12.85 6.72
CA TYR A 124 -3.90 -12.99 5.91
C TYR A 124 -5.13 -12.69 6.74
N TRP A 125 -6.01 -11.85 6.20
CA TRP A 125 -7.30 -11.53 6.83
C TRP A 125 -8.45 -12.07 5.98
N GLN A 126 -9.58 -12.31 6.61
CA GLN A 126 -10.85 -12.56 5.93
C GLN A 126 -11.93 -11.63 6.50
N ASP A 127 -12.58 -10.89 5.61
CA ASP A 127 -13.70 -10.03 6.00
C ASP A 127 -15.02 -10.81 6.12
N ARG A 128 -16.03 -10.20 6.74
CA ARG A 128 -17.37 -10.78 6.91
C ARG A 128 -18.08 -11.12 5.58
N ALA A 129 -17.65 -10.54 4.47
CA ALA A 129 -18.14 -10.87 3.14
C ALA A 129 -17.41 -12.07 2.51
N GLY A 130 -16.54 -12.75 3.26
CA GLY A 130 -15.75 -13.89 2.83
C GLY A 130 -14.68 -13.52 1.79
N LYS A 131 -14.19 -12.26 1.79
CA LYS A 131 -13.07 -11.86 0.95
C LYS A 131 -11.77 -12.05 1.71
N ASP A 132 -10.84 -12.72 1.06
CA ASP A 132 -9.48 -12.91 1.57
C ASP A 132 -8.61 -11.71 1.24
N TRP A 133 -7.78 -11.33 2.20
CA TRP A 133 -6.84 -10.23 2.14
C TRP A 133 -5.43 -10.76 2.40
N LYS A 134 -4.45 -10.20 1.70
CA LYS A 134 -3.03 -10.31 2.04
C LYS A 134 -2.61 -8.94 2.54
N VAL A 135 -1.94 -8.92 3.69
CA VAL A 135 -1.55 -7.68 4.37
C VAL A 135 -0.07 -7.71 4.70
N GLN A 136 0.60 -6.58 4.53
CA GLN A 136 1.96 -6.35 5.02
C GLN A 136 2.04 -5.03 5.76
N GLY A 137 2.57 -5.06 6.97
CA GLY A 137 2.89 -3.89 7.77
C GLY A 137 4.39 -3.62 7.76
N TRP A 138 4.78 -2.34 7.77
CA TRP A 138 6.16 -1.90 7.93
C TRP A 138 6.23 -0.70 8.88
N THR A 139 7.30 -0.64 9.69
CA THR A 139 7.59 0.52 10.54
C THR A 139 9.09 0.72 10.72
N ASP A 140 9.53 1.97 10.76
CA ASP A 140 10.88 2.39 11.19
C ASP A 140 10.87 3.11 12.55
N GLY A 141 9.72 3.12 13.23
CA GLY A 141 9.51 3.84 14.49
C GLY A 141 9.13 5.32 14.33
N THR A 142 9.22 5.89 13.13
CA THR A 142 8.73 7.24 12.80
C THR A 142 7.48 7.22 11.93
N LEU A 143 7.34 6.17 11.12
CA LEU A 143 6.22 5.93 10.24
C LEU A 143 5.80 4.47 10.33
N MET A 144 4.49 4.23 10.41
CA MET A 144 3.88 2.91 10.29
C MET A 144 3.05 2.88 9.01
N THR A 145 3.15 1.82 8.21
CA THR A 145 2.27 1.63 7.05
C THR A 145 1.73 0.22 7.03
N ILE A 146 0.45 0.08 6.69
CA ILE A 146 -0.22 -1.18 6.40
C ILE A 146 -0.61 -1.15 4.93
N LEU A 147 -0.14 -2.13 4.18
CA LEU A 147 -0.45 -2.35 2.78
C LEU A 147 -1.37 -3.56 2.69
N TYR A 148 -2.38 -3.51 1.83
CA TYR A 148 -3.29 -4.63 1.68
C TYR A 148 -3.73 -4.82 0.23
N ILE A 149 -4.06 -6.07 -0.09
CA ILE A 149 -4.81 -6.44 -1.27
C ILE A 149 -6.04 -7.18 -0.77
N LYS A 150 -7.23 -6.66 -1.04
CA LYS A 150 -8.52 -7.32 -0.80
C LYS A 150 -8.92 -8.11 -2.03
N ASN A 151 -9.56 -9.27 -1.81
CA ASN A 151 -9.97 -10.21 -2.85
C ASN A 151 -8.74 -10.78 -3.57
N ILE A 152 -7.79 -11.32 -2.81
CA ILE A 152 -6.48 -11.75 -3.34
C ILE A 152 -6.58 -12.95 -4.28
N SER A 153 -7.58 -13.81 -4.09
CA SER A 153 -7.73 -15.09 -4.79
C SER A 153 -7.88 -14.95 -6.31
N ILE A 154 -8.25 -13.76 -6.78
CA ILE A 154 -8.38 -13.43 -8.21
C ILE A 154 -7.17 -12.67 -8.77
N THR A 155 -6.16 -12.41 -7.95
CA THR A 155 -4.98 -11.62 -8.30
C THR A 155 -3.78 -12.54 -8.54
N ASP A 156 -3.04 -12.33 -9.62
CA ASP A 156 -1.80 -13.06 -9.89
C ASP A 156 -0.74 -12.81 -8.79
N PHE A 157 -0.09 -13.88 -8.32
CA PHE A 157 0.88 -13.84 -7.23
C PHE A 157 2.03 -12.86 -7.50
N ARG A 158 2.54 -12.78 -8.73
CA ARG A 158 3.63 -11.85 -9.06
C ARG A 158 3.18 -10.40 -8.96
N ARG A 159 1.93 -10.10 -9.32
CA ARG A 159 1.34 -8.76 -9.14
C ARG A 159 1.16 -8.41 -7.67
N GLN A 160 0.79 -9.39 -6.84
CA GLN A 160 0.69 -9.17 -5.40
C GLN A 160 2.06 -8.82 -4.81
N ASP A 161 3.08 -9.64 -5.10
CA ASP A 161 4.43 -9.43 -4.59
C ASP A 161 5.06 -8.15 -5.12
N ALA A 162 4.85 -7.81 -6.39
CA ALA A 162 5.30 -6.54 -6.97
C ALA A 162 4.68 -5.33 -6.25
N TYR A 163 3.39 -5.40 -5.91
CA TYR A 163 2.73 -4.33 -5.16
C TYR A 163 3.37 -4.12 -3.78
N PHE A 164 3.49 -5.18 -2.98
CA PHE A 164 4.10 -5.09 -1.66
C PHE A 164 5.57 -4.65 -1.73
N ALA A 165 6.34 -5.20 -2.68
CA ALA A 165 7.74 -4.85 -2.91
C ALA A 165 7.94 -3.44 -3.50
N SER A 166 6.87 -2.73 -3.87
CA SER A 166 6.96 -1.35 -4.41
C SER A 166 7.02 -0.29 -3.32
N PHE A 167 6.68 -0.63 -2.06
CA PHE A 167 6.72 0.33 -0.97
C PHE A 167 8.14 0.84 -0.71
N ARG A 168 8.28 2.15 -0.57
CA ARG A 168 9.52 2.80 -0.21
C ARG A 168 9.26 3.77 0.93
N PHE A 169 10.01 3.62 2.02
CA PHE A 169 10.14 4.67 3.02
C PHE A 169 10.68 5.94 2.36
N ALA A 170 10.37 7.09 2.95
CA ALA A 170 11.02 8.34 2.56
C ALA A 170 12.55 8.18 2.69
N PRO A 171 13.34 8.75 1.77
CA PRO A 171 14.78 8.80 1.96
C PRO A 171 15.07 9.46 3.31
N ALA A 172 15.85 8.79 4.16
CA ALA A 172 16.24 9.33 5.46
C ALA A 172 16.76 10.75 5.25
N ARG A 173 16.01 11.75 5.72
CA ARG A 173 16.52 13.12 5.77
C ARG A 173 17.62 13.08 6.80
N LYS A 174 18.88 13.08 6.34
CA LYS A 174 20.01 13.45 7.21
C LYS A 174 19.61 14.81 7.79
N LEU A 175 19.30 14.84 9.08
CA LEU A 175 19.14 16.10 9.80
C LEU A 175 20.47 16.84 9.60
N ALA A 176 20.38 17.98 8.91
CA ALA A 176 21.51 18.86 8.68
C ALA A 176 21.91 19.56 9.98
#